data_AF-A0A8J7VB10-F1
#
_entry.id   AF-A0A8J7VB10-F1
#
_cell.length_a   1.000
_cell.length_b   1.000
_cell.length_c   1.000
_cell.angle_alpha   90.00
_cell.angle_beta   90.00
_cell.angle_gamma   90.00
#
_symmetry.space_group_name_H-M   'P 1'
#
loop_
_entity.id
_entity.type
_entity.pdbx_description
1 polymer ?
#
loop_
_entity_poly.entity_id
_entity_poly.type
_entity_poly.pdbx_seq_one_letter_code
_entity_poly.pdbx_strand_id
1 'polypeptide(L)'
;MSRSLRPLVLAALFTTASLPAFALSAGDAADIARAQKVITQVLKVVEKYQQSTVTLQAPAPIAGSKGKYLLPYKADGQMTEWAGKILNVAASKIVGEKVGEKATEAVASKVPFGGLAGGLLKKKSKEVTAQAFLGGPEYLKKTSDLSFDNLTDYALYLHVQHSNSANYQQALAAAMALYPDLEGSFEGAIKNAYRTQAASAAKAAAAAAKTSN
;
A
#
# COMPACT_ATOMS: atom_id res chain seq x y z
N MET A 1 10.78 -75.14 4.20
CA MET A 1 10.40 -73.87 3.52
C MET A 1 9.51 -73.07 4.46
N SER A 2 9.51 -71.73 4.31
CA SER A 2 8.76 -70.71 5.09
C SER A 2 9.53 -70.06 6.24
N ARG A 3 10.37 -69.06 5.90
CA ARG A 3 10.78 -67.98 6.81
C ARG A 3 9.92 -66.75 6.52
N SER A 4 9.15 -66.32 7.51
CA SER A 4 8.26 -65.16 7.45
C SER A 4 9.04 -63.85 7.67
N LEU A 5 8.69 -62.83 6.89
CA LEU A 5 9.20 -61.46 6.96
C LEU A 5 8.72 -60.74 8.23
N ARG A 6 9.56 -59.83 8.76
CA ARG A 6 9.11 -58.65 9.52
C ARG A 6 9.89 -57.42 9.04
N PRO A 7 9.25 -56.40 8.48
CA PRO A 7 9.88 -55.09 8.30
C PRO A 7 9.79 -54.29 9.60
N LEU A 8 10.93 -53.73 10.01
CA LEU A 8 11.05 -52.77 11.10
C LEU A 8 10.57 -51.40 10.60
N VAL A 9 9.38 -50.98 11.03
CA VAL A 9 8.86 -49.63 10.78
C VAL A 9 9.48 -48.68 11.80
N LEU A 10 10.37 -47.82 11.33
CA LEU A 10 10.96 -46.73 12.10
C LEU A 10 9.92 -45.59 12.18
N ALA A 11 9.26 -45.46 13.32
CA ALA A 11 8.32 -44.37 13.59
C ALA A 11 9.09 -43.07 13.83
N ALA A 12 9.05 -42.15 12.86
CA ALA A 12 9.51 -40.78 13.05
C ALA A 12 8.50 -40.02 13.92
N LEU A 13 8.90 -39.67 15.14
CA LEU A 13 8.16 -38.73 15.99
C LEU A 13 8.19 -37.34 15.32
N PHE A 14 7.08 -36.93 14.71
CA PHE A 14 6.81 -35.53 14.43
C PHE A 14 6.37 -34.85 15.72
N THR A 15 7.27 -34.08 16.34
CA THR A 15 6.90 -33.11 17.36
C THR A 15 6.13 -31.97 16.70
N THR A 16 4.81 -31.96 16.87
CA THR A 16 3.97 -30.84 16.44
C THR A 16 4.25 -29.64 17.33
N ALA A 17 5.10 -28.73 16.87
CA ALA A 17 5.18 -27.39 17.43
C ALA A 17 3.82 -26.71 17.21
N SER A 18 2.98 -26.64 18.24
CA SER A 18 1.76 -25.84 18.17
C SER A 18 2.16 -24.36 18.08
N LEU A 19 2.13 -23.82 16.87
CA LEU A 19 2.19 -22.37 16.70
C LEU A 19 0.91 -21.78 17.31
N PRO A 20 1.00 -20.70 18.11
CA PRO A 20 -0.17 -20.04 18.63
C PRO A 20 -1.01 -19.51 17.46
N ALA A 21 -2.23 -20.01 17.32
CA ALA A 21 -3.21 -19.48 16.40
C ALA A 21 -3.62 -18.08 16.90
N PHE A 22 -3.09 -17.04 16.27
CA PHE A 22 -3.62 -15.69 16.45
C PHE A 22 -4.99 -15.63 15.79
N ALA A 23 -6.05 -15.80 16.57
CA ALA A 23 -7.41 -15.59 16.10
C ALA A 23 -7.59 -14.12 15.66
N LEU A 24 -8.06 -13.89 14.44
CA LEU A 24 -8.58 -12.57 14.05
C LEU A 24 -9.76 -12.25 14.97
N SER A 25 -9.73 -11.06 15.59
CA SER A 25 -10.95 -10.54 16.19
C SER A 25 -11.89 -10.07 15.08
N ALA A 26 -13.20 -10.10 15.31
CA ALA A 26 -14.18 -9.58 14.34
C ALA A 26 -13.95 -8.10 13.96
N GLY A 27 -13.23 -7.33 14.80
CA GLY A 27 -12.77 -5.98 14.49
C GLY A 27 -11.75 -5.94 13.36
N ASP A 28 -10.84 -6.92 13.31
CA ASP A 28 -9.78 -7.00 12.31
C ASP A 28 -10.38 -7.25 10.91
N ALA A 29 -11.36 -8.15 10.79
CA ALA A 29 -12.01 -8.45 9.49
C ALA A 29 -12.75 -7.23 8.88
N ALA A 30 -13.47 -6.46 9.70
CA ALA A 30 -14.18 -5.27 9.24
C ALA A 30 -13.21 -4.14 8.82
N ASP A 31 -12.09 -3.99 9.53
CA ASP A 31 -11.03 -3.03 9.18
C ASP A 31 -10.33 -3.39 7.86
N ILE A 32 -10.03 -4.69 7.66
CA ILE A 32 -9.45 -5.21 6.41
C ILE A 32 -10.40 -4.93 5.23
N ALA A 33 -11.70 -5.20 5.40
CA ALA A 33 -12.70 -4.96 4.38
C ALA A 33 -12.84 -3.47 4.02
N ARG A 34 -12.80 -2.57 5.02
CA ARG A 34 -12.82 -1.11 4.79
C ARG A 34 -11.60 -0.66 3.99
N ALA A 35 -10.40 -1.04 4.41
CA ALA A 35 -9.16 -0.67 3.73
C ALA A 35 -9.11 -1.20 2.29
N GLN A 36 -9.59 -2.43 2.05
CA GLN A 36 -9.68 -2.96 0.69
C GLN A 36 -10.67 -2.18 -0.18
N LYS A 37 -11.80 -1.75 0.39
CA LYS A 37 -12.76 -0.90 -0.29
C LYS A 37 -12.15 0.44 -0.70
N VAL A 38 -11.40 1.08 0.20
CA VAL A 38 -10.70 2.35 -0.08
C VAL A 38 -9.70 2.18 -1.23
N ILE A 39 -8.82 1.18 -1.16
CA ILE A 39 -7.84 0.90 -2.24
C ILE A 39 -8.57 0.66 -3.56
N THR A 40 -9.66 -0.10 -3.55
CA THR A 40 -10.45 -0.35 -4.77
C THR A 40 -11.06 0.93 -5.34
N GLN A 41 -11.57 1.82 -4.49
CA GLN A 41 -12.08 3.13 -4.92
C GLN A 41 -10.98 3.99 -5.52
N VAL A 42 -9.81 4.04 -4.89
CA VAL A 42 -8.66 4.79 -5.40
C VAL A 42 -8.19 4.23 -6.76
N LEU A 43 -8.12 2.91 -6.92
CA LEU A 43 -7.75 2.31 -8.21
C LEU A 43 -8.75 2.64 -9.33
N LYS A 44 -10.07 2.69 -9.03
CA LYS A 44 -11.08 3.14 -9.99
C LYS A 44 -10.90 4.61 -10.38
N VAL A 45 -10.52 5.46 -9.42
CA VAL A 45 -10.22 6.87 -9.68
C VAL A 45 -8.99 6.99 -10.58
N VAL A 46 -7.95 6.22 -10.28
CA VAL A 46 -6.72 6.17 -11.08
C VAL A 46 -7.04 5.73 -12.51
N GLU A 47 -7.75 4.63 -12.69
CA GLU A 47 -8.17 4.10 -14.00
C GLU A 47 -9.00 5.12 -14.79
N LYS A 48 -10.00 5.74 -14.14
CA LYS A 48 -10.83 6.79 -14.74
C LYS A 48 -9.99 7.93 -15.31
N TYR A 49 -8.96 8.34 -14.58
CA TYR A 49 -8.15 9.51 -14.92
C TYR A 49 -6.95 9.20 -15.82
N GLN A 50 -6.50 7.95 -15.88
CA GLN A 50 -5.55 7.48 -16.91
C GLN A 50 -6.13 7.61 -18.33
N GLN A 51 -7.46 7.51 -18.48
CA GLN A 51 -8.16 7.71 -19.74
C GLN A 51 -8.48 9.20 -20.03
N SER A 52 -8.08 10.12 -19.15
CA SER A 52 -8.34 11.55 -19.33
C SER A 52 -7.35 12.15 -20.33
N THR A 53 -7.84 13.07 -21.16
CA THR A 53 -7.00 13.92 -22.02
C THR A 53 -6.33 15.08 -21.28
N VAL A 54 -6.63 15.24 -19.99
CA VAL A 54 -6.07 16.28 -19.14
C VAL A 54 -4.70 15.83 -18.62
N THR A 55 -3.64 16.52 -19.04
CA THR A 55 -2.29 16.29 -18.53
C THR A 55 -2.11 17.00 -17.19
N LEU A 56 -1.85 16.22 -16.13
CA LEU A 56 -1.43 16.75 -14.83
C LEU A 56 0.08 16.82 -14.74
N GLN A 57 0.57 17.87 -14.10
CA GLN A 57 1.98 17.99 -13.75
C GLN A 57 2.18 17.50 -12.31
N ALA A 58 3.17 16.63 -12.12
CA ALA A 58 3.55 16.17 -10.80
C ALA A 58 4.16 17.33 -9.99
N PRO A 59 3.76 17.52 -8.72
CA PRO A 59 4.46 18.40 -7.78
C PRO A 59 5.92 17.97 -7.63
N ALA A 60 6.83 18.93 -7.43
CA ALA A 60 8.23 18.61 -7.19
C ALA A 60 8.41 18.00 -5.79
N PRO A 61 9.03 16.82 -5.65
CA PRO A 61 9.33 16.25 -4.34
C PRO A 61 10.49 17.01 -3.67
N ILE A 62 10.51 16.98 -2.34
CA ILE A 62 11.64 17.45 -1.53
C ILE A 62 12.68 16.35 -1.51
N ALA A 63 13.90 16.65 -1.94
CA ALA A 63 15.01 15.72 -1.88
C ALA A 63 15.37 15.36 -0.42
N GLY A 64 15.62 14.08 -0.18
CA GLY A 64 15.85 13.49 1.13
C GLY A 64 14.57 13.34 1.94
N SER A 65 14.75 13.26 3.26
CA SER A 65 13.71 12.87 4.22
C SER A 65 13.35 13.99 5.21
N LYS A 66 13.46 15.25 4.76
CA LYS A 66 13.16 16.43 5.58
C LYS A 66 11.67 16.76 5.63
N GLY A 67 10.90 16.37 4.62
CA GLY A 67 9.46 16.59 4.58
C GLY A 67 8.68 15.68 5.54
N LYS A 68 7.44 16.06 5.83
CA LYS A 68 6.55 15.35 6.76
C LYS A 68 6.12 13.96 6.27
N TYR A 69 6.01 13.77 4.96
CA TYR A 69 5.50 12.56 4.32
C TYR A 69 6.58 11.98 3.40
N LEU A 70 7.15 10.85 3.79
CA LEU A 70 8.18 10.12 3.03
C LEU A 70 7.54 9.24 1.94
N LEU A 71 8.10 9.28 0.73
CA LEU A 71 7.60 8.50 -0.39
C LEU A 71 7.91 7.00 -0.24
N PRO A 72 7.00 6.12 -0.70
CA PRO A 72 7.23 4.68 -0.70
C PRO A 72 8.13 4.26 -1.86
N TYR A 73 8.55 5.21 -2.70
CA TYR A 73 9.49 5.04 -3.80
C TYR A 73 10.75 5.87 -3.58
N LYS A 74 11.85 5.34 -4.09
CA LYS A 74 13.11 6.05 -4.25
C LYS A 74 13.10 6.90 -5.52
N ALA A 75 14.07 7.79 -5.66
CA ALA A 75 14.25 8.63 -6.84
C ALA A 75 14.49 7.81 -8.13
N ASP A 76 15.03 6.59 -8.02
CA ASP A 76 15.21 5.64 -9.12
C ASP A 76 13.94 4.84 -9.48
N GLY A 77 12.83 5.07 -8.77
CA GLY A 77 11.56 4.38 -8.95
C GLY A 77 11.48 3.01 -8.27
N GLN A 78 12.52 2.57 -7.56
CA GLN A 78 12.44 1.37 -6.73
C GLN A 78 11.63 1.64 -5.47
N MET A 79 10.98 0.61 -4.93
CA MET A 79 10.27 0.75 -3.68
C MET A 79 11.26 0.84 -2.51
N THR A 80 10.95 1.68 -1.52
CA THR A 80 11.76 1.82 -0.31
C THR A 80 11.73 0.55 0.55
N GLU A 81 12.77 0.36 1.34
CA GLU A 81 12.89 -0.78 2.24
C GLU A 81 11.80 -0.78 3.30
N TRP A 82 11.39 0.40 3.80
CA TRP A 82 10.30 0.49 4.77
C TRP A 82 8.97 0.06 4.15
N ALA A 83 8.68 0.45 2.91
CA ALA A 83 7.47 0.02 2.22
C ALA A 83 7.47 -1.50 1.98
N GLY A 84 8.62 -2.05 1.56
CA GLY A 84 8.82 -3.50 1.48
C GLY A 84 8.60 -4.23 2.81
N LYS A 85 9.12 -3.67 3.92
CA LYS A 85 8.94 -4.23 5.27
C LYS A 85 7.47 -4.26 5.69
N ILE A 86 6.73 -3.17 5.42
CA ILE A 86 5.28 -3.13 5.65
C ILE A 86 4.59 -4.26 4.89
N LEU A 87 4.86 -4.39 3.59
CA LEU A 87 4.24 -5.39 2.71
C LEU A 87 4.55 -6.83 3.15
N ASN A 88 5.81 -7.12 3.46
CA ASN A 88 6.24 -8.45 3.90
C ASN A 88 5.48 -8.89 5.15
N VAL A 89 5.24 -7.97 6.09
CA VAL A 89 4.57 -8.30 7.35
C VAL A 89 3.09 -8.58 7.12
N ALA A 90 2.39 -7.84 6.23
CA ALA A 90 1.04 -8.27 5.87
C ALA A 90 1.01 -9.59 5.13
N ALA A 91 1.95 -9.82 4.22
CA ALA A 91 2.03 -11.10 3.52
C ALA A 91 2.18 -12.25 4.53
N SER A 92 3.04 -12.10 5.55
CA SER A 92 3.20 -13.08 6.63
C SER A 92 1.93 -13.26 7.47
N LYS A 93 1.17 -12.20 7.76
CA LYS A 93 -0.12 -12.32 8.46
C LYS A 93 -1.15 -13.06 7.62
N ILE A 94 -1.27 -12.72 6.34
CA ILE A 94 -2.20 -13.40 5.41
C ILE A 94 -1.87 -14.89 5.30
N VAL A 95 -0.58 -15.24 5.21
CA VAL A 95 -0.14 -16.64 5.16
C VAL A 95 -0.40 -17.35 6.49
N GLY A 96 -0.10 -16.73 7.63
CA GLY A 96 -0.36 -17.29 8.95
C GLY A 96 -1.85 -17.50 9.25
N GLU A 97 -2.71 -16.58 8.80
CA GLU A 97 -4.17 -16.66 8.94
C GLU A 97 -4.79 -17.71 8.01
N LYS A 98 -4.20 -17.94 6.84
CA LYS A 98 -4.70 -18.91 5.83
C LYS A 98 -4.29 -20.37 6.06
N VAL A 99 -3.48 -20.67 7.08
CA VAL A 99 -3.18 -22.06 7.48
C VAL A 99 -4.37 -22.74 8.18
N GLY A 100 -5.42 -22.00 8.55
CA GLY A 100 -6.74 -22.53 8.89
C GLY A 100 -7.77 -22.14 7.82
N GLU A 101 -8.38 -23.13 7.17
CA GLU A 101 -9.44 -23.00 6.14
C GLU A 101 -9.04 -22.36 4.79
N LYS A 102 -8.74 -23.24 3.82
CA LYS A 102 -8.86 -23.01 2.35
C LYS A 102 -7.88 -22.01 1.73
N ALA A 103 -6.65 -22.48 1.51
CA ALA A 103 -5.60 -21.74 0.83
C ALA A 103 -5.12 -22.39 -0.49
N THR A 104 -6.02 -22.67 -1.43
CA THR A 104 -5.62 -23.25 -2.73
C THR A 104 -5.52 -22.27 -3.90
N GLU A 105 -6.00 -21.02 -3.81
CA GLU A 105 -6.05 -20.14 -5.02
C GLU A 105 -5.65 -18.65 -4.81
N ALA A 106 -5.17 -18.25 -3.63
CA ALA A 106 -4.98 -16.82 -3.34
C ALA A 106 -3.62 -16.22 -3.77
N VAL A 107 -2.76 -16.98 -4.43
CA VAL A 107 -1.37 -16.57 -4.73
C VAL A 107 -1.17 -16.47 -6.24
N ALA A 108 -1.67 -15.41 -6.88
CA ALA A 108 -1.12 -14.97 -8.18
C ALA A 108 -1.52 -13.56 -8.62
N SER A 109 -2.77 -13.09 -8.48
CA SER A 109 -3.17 -11.89 -9.28
C SER A 109 -4.04 -10.84 -8.59
N LYS A 110 -4.34 -10.96 -7.30
CA LYS A 110 -5.21 -9.99 -6.61
C LYS A 110 -5.04 -10.06 -5.10
N VAL A 111 -3.81 -9.90 -4.59
CA VAL A 111 -3.59 -9.91 -3.14
C VAL A 111 -4.35 -8.73 -2.52
N PRO A 112 -5.30 -8.98 -1.60
CA PRO A 112 -6.05 -7.92 -0.94
C PRO A 112 -5.16 -7.22 0.09
N PHE A 113 -4.36 -6.26 -0.38
CA PHE A 113 -3.51 -5.43 0.46
C PHE A 113 -4.31 -4.52 1.43
N GLY A 114 -5.64 -4.58 1.43
CA GLY A 114 -6.48 -3.98 2.48
C GLY A 114 -6.15 -4.51 3.88
N GLY A 115 -5.56 -5.71 3.97
CA GLY A 115 -4.97 -6.25 5.21
C GLY A 115 -3.98 -5.33 5.93
N LEU A 116 -3.25 -4.52 5.16
CA LEU A 116 -2.19 -3.64 5.63
C LEU A 116 -2.70 -2.39 6.32
N ALA A 117 -3.65 -1.72 5.69
CA ALA A 117 -4.17 -0.44 6.15
C ALA A 117 -5.08 -0.62 7.38
N GLY A 118 -5.83 -1.74 7.44
CA GLY A 118 -6.77 -2.02 8.53
C GLY A 118 -6.12 -2.59 9.81
N GLY A 119 -5.19 -3.54 9.70
CA GLY A 119 -4.78 -4.38 10.83
C GLY A 119 -3.29 -4.38 11.18
N LEU A 120 -2.41 -3.85 10.32
CA LEU A 120 -0.97 -3.88 10.60
C LEU A 120 -0.55 -2.79 11.61
N LEU A 121 -1.25 -1.65 11.61
CA LEU A 121 -0.81 -0.45 12.32
C LEU A 121 -1.86 0.18 13.24
N LYS A 122 -3.05 -0.43 13.31
CA LYS A 122 -4.19 0.08 14.09
C LYS A 122 -4.25 -0.45 15.51
N LYS A 123 -3.45 -1.47 15.85
CA LYS A 123 -3.16 -1.81 17.25
C LYS A 123 -2.30 -0.69 17.85
N LYS A 124 -2.97 0.40 18.20
CA LYS A 124 -2.64 1.25 19.33
C LYS A 124 -2.69 0.40 20.62
N SER A 125 -1.85 -0.64 20.73
CA SER A 125 -1.29 -0.89 22.07
C SER A 125 -0.53 0.39 22.38
N LYS A 126 -0.67 0.90 23.61
CA LYS A 126 -0.12 2.21 23.99
C LYS A 126 1.42 2.30 23.89
N GLU A 127 2.09 1.30 23.32
CA GLU A 127 3.52 1.05 23.40
C GLU A 127 4.23 0.98 22.03
N VAL A 128 3.56 0.67 20.90
CA VAL A 128 4.25 0.51 19.60
C VAL A 128 3.50 1.19 18.45
N THR A 129 4.05 2.28 17.92
CA THR A 129 3.55 2.96 16.71
C THR A 129 4.03 2.24 15.44
N ALA A 130 3.39 2.52 14.30
CA ALA A 130 3.87 2.06 12.99
C ALA A 130 5.34 2.38 12.74
N GLN A 131 5.76 3.59 13.11
CA GLN A 131 7.14 4.01 12.98
C GLN A 131 8.05 3.19 13.90
N ALA A 132 7.65 2.95 15.16
CA ALA A 132 8.41 2.12 16.08
C ALA A 132 8.61 0.68 15.54
N PHE A 133 7.56 0.09 14.96
CA PHE A 133 7.65 -1.23 14.32
C PHE A 133 8.64 -1.26 13.14
N LEU A 134 8.73 -0.18 12.38
CA LEU A 134 9.65 -0.08 11.24
C LEU A 134 11.12 0.07 11.67
N GLY A 135 11.39 0.44 12.93
CA GLY A 135 12.73 0.77 13.42
C GLY A 135 12.89 2.24 13.78
N GLY A 136 11.78 2.96 13.93
CA GLY A 136 11.72 4.37 14.30
C GLY A 136 11.76 5.33 13.10
N PRO A 137 11.61 6.64 13.37
CA PRO A 137 11.65 7.68 12.35
C PRO A 137 13.00 7.76 11.63
N GLU A 138 14.11 7.41 12.30
CA GLU A 138 15.44 7.41 11.68
C GLU A 138 15.60 6.32 10.61
N TYR A 139 15.01 5.15 10.81
CA TYR A 139 14.99 4.10 9.77
C TYR A 139 14.23 4.56 8.53
N LEU A 140 13.04 5.14 8.74
CA LEU A 140 12.21 5.73 7.70
C LEU A 140 12.98 6.78 6.90
N LYS A 141 13.63 7.71 7.59
CA LYS A 141 14.45 8.76 6.97
C LYS A 141 15.65 8.22 6.19
N LYS A 142 16.33 7.20 6.73
CA LYS A 142 17.52 6.59 6.12
C LYS A 142 17.18 5.81 4.85
N THR A 143 15.97 5.26 4.77
CA THR A 143 15.50 4.41 3.66
C THR A 143 14.65 5.18 2.64
N SER A 144 14.58 6.51 2.77
CA SER A 144 13.82 7.40 1.88
C SER A 144 14.72 8.51 1.35
N ASP A 145 14.56 8.85 0.08
CA ASP A 145 15.29 9.92 -0.61
C ASP A 145 14.38 10.99 -1.20
N LEU A 146 13.05 10.85 -1.03
CA LEU A 146 12.06 11.82 -1.45
C LEU A 146 10.97 11.99 -0.37
N SER A 147 10.51 13.23 -0.21
CA SER A 147 9.49 13.59 0.78
C SER A 147 8.62 14.76 0.35
N PHE A 148 7.52 14.99 1.07
CA PHE A 148 6.58 16.10 0.88
C PHE A 148 6.15 16.69 2.23
N ASP A 149 5.77 17.96 2.23
CA ASP A 149 5.25 18.62 3.43
C ASP A 149 3.73 18.47 3.61
N ASN A 150 3.00 18.10 2.54
CA ASN A 150 1.56 17.93 2.57
C ASN A 150 1.10 16.67 1.81
N LEU A 151 -0.06 16.11 2.22
CA LEU A 151 -0.62 14.90 1.63
C LEU A 151 -1.21 15.11 0.24
N THR A 152 -1.59 16.33 -0.13
CA THR A 152 -2.17 16.62 -1.44
C THR A 152 -1.12 16.46 -2.53
N ASP A 153 0.04 17.11 -2.37
CA ASP A 153 1.15 17.01 -3.30
C ASP A 153 1.73 15.59 -3.34
N TYR A 154 1.81 14.96 -2.18
CA TYR A 154 2.19 13.55 -2.04
C TYR A 154 1.29 12.62 -2.86
N ALA A 155 -0.04 12.74 -2.70
CA ALA A 155 -1.01 11.91 -3.41
C ALA A 155 -0.96 12.17 -4.92
N LEU A 156 -0.84 13.44 -5.31
CA LEU A 156 -0.77 13.83 -6.71
C LEU A 156 0.52 13.32 -7.36
N TYR A 157 1.66 13.42 -6.67
CA TYR A 157 2.93 12.86 -7.14
C TYR A 157 2.83 11.34 -7.33
N LEU A 158 2.33 10.61 -6.33
CA LEU A 158 2.15 9.16 -6.43
C LEU A 158 1.28 8.76 -7.62
N HIS A 159 0.18 9.48 -7.84
CA HIS A 159 -0.68 9.25 -8.99
C HIS A 159 0.04 9.52 -10.30
N VAL A 160 0.58 10.72 -10.49
CA VAL A 160 1.15 11.12 -11.80
C VAL A 160 2.40 10.30 -12.15
N GLN A 161 3.28 10.05 -11.19
CA GLN A 161 4.57 9.40 -11.46
C GLN A 161 4.51 7.88 -11.41
N HIS A 162 3.65 7.31 -10.55
CA HIS A 162 3.70 5.88 -10.23
C HIS A 162 2.41 5.12 -10.54
N SER A 163 1.31 5.73 -10.98
CA SER A 163 0.05 5.00 -11.21
C SER A 163 0.14 3.86 -12.22
N ASN A 164 1.12 3.93 -13.13
CA ASN A 164 1.36 2.90 -14.16
C ASN A 164 2.41 1.86 -13.73
N SER A 165 2.98 2.00 -12.54
CA SER A 165 3.97 1.04 -12.03
C SER A 165 3.30 -0.27 -11.60
N ALA A 166 3.96 -1.40 -11.87
CA ALA A 166 3.42 -2.73 -11.54
C ALA A 166 3.16 -2.91 -10.03
N ASN A 167 3.90 -2.19 -9.19
CA ASN A 167 3.80 -2.23 -7.73
C ASN A 167 2.99 -1.06 -7.13
N TYR A 168 2.30 -0.25 -7.94
CA TYR A 168 1.58 0.94 -7.49
C TYR A 168 0.61 0.64 -6.34
N GLN A 169 -0.22 -0.40 -6.48
CA GLN A 169 -1.19 -0.79 -5.46
C GLN A 169 -0.51 -1.15 -4.13
N GLN A 170 0.65 -1.80 -4.19
CA GLN A 170 1.42 -2.20 -3.01
C GLN A 170 2.03 -0.98 -2.32
N ALA A 171 2.65 -0.10 -3.09
CA ALA A 171 3.25 1.13 -2.58
C ALA A 171 2.19 2.06 -1.96
N LEU A 172 1.02 2.18 -2.60
CA LEU A 172 -0.11 2.95 -2.08
C LEU A 172 -0.66 2.35 -0.78
N ALA A 173 -0.78 1.02 -0.70
CA ALA A 173 -1.20 0.36 0.53
C ALA A 173 -0.19 0.57 1.67
N ALA A 174 1.11 0.49 1.38
CA ALA A 174 2.16 0.79 2.35
C ALA A 174 2.13 2.25 2.81
N ALA A 175 1.89 3.19 1.89
CA ALA A 175 1.74 4.61 2.18
C ALA A 175 0.51 4.90 3.05
N MET A 176 -0.66 4.32 2.75
CA MET A 176 -1.88 4.47 3.56
C MET A 176 -1.74 3.84 4.94
N ALA A 177 -0.99 2.73 5.04
CA ALA A 177 -0.67 2.13 6.32
C ALA A 177 0.15 3.13 7.18
N LEU A 178 1.20 3.73 6.62
CA LEU A 178 2.04 4.69 7.34
C LEU A 178 1.33 6.04 7.60
N TYR A 179 0.47 6.48 6.68
CA TYR A 179 -0.27 7.75 6.72
C TYR A 179 -1.78 7.51 6.53
N PRO A 180 -2.53 7.15 7.58
CA PRO A 180 -3.94 6.80 7.47
C PRO A 180 -4.82 7.93 6.90
N ASP A 181 -4.46 9.19 7.14
CA ASP A 181 -5.19 10.35 6.60
C ASP A 181 -5.19 10.38 5.06
N LEU A 182 -4.23 9.71 4.42
CA LEU A 182 -4.16 9.58 2.96
C LEU A 182 -5.37 8.81 2.41
N GLU A 183 -5.94 7.85 3.15
CA GLU A 183 -7.11 7.08 2.73
C GLU A 183 -8.30 7.99 2.40
N GLY A 184 -8.54 9.00 3.24
CA GLY A 184 -9.65 9.94 3.07
C GLY A 184 -9.36 11.08 2.09
N SER A 185 -8.09 11.45 1.92
CA SER A 185 -7.71 12.63 1.12
C SER A 185 -7.31 12.30 -0.32
N PHE A 186 -6.89 11.07 -0.62
CA PHE A 186 -6.31 10.71 -1.93
C PHE A 186 -7.26 11.01 -3.10
N GLU A 187 -8.47 10.45 -3.07
CA GLU A 187 -9.44 10.61 -4.14
C GLU A 187 -9.82 12.09 -4.34
N GLY A 188 -9.99 12.84 -3.25
CA GLY A 188 -10.28 14.27 -3.29
C GLY A 188 -9.14 15.07 -3.94
N ALA A 189 -7.89 14.77 -3.59
CA ALA A 189 -6.72 15.41 -4.17
C ALA A 189 -6.66 15.22 -5.69
N ILE A 190 -6.82 13.97 -6.16
CA ILE A 190 -6.77 13.67 -7.61
C ILE A 190 -7.93 14.33 -8.35
N LYS A 191 -9.17 14.19 -7.87
CA LYS A 191 -10.34 14.82 -8.51
C LYS A 191 -10.20 16.33 -8.61
N ASN A 192 -9.73 16.99 -7.55
CA ASN A 192 -9.54 18.43 -7.52
C ASN A 192 -8.43 18.88 -8.49
N ALA A 193 -7.34 18.14 -8.59
CA ALA A 193 -6.26 18.44 -9.53
C ALA A 193 -6.76 18.40 -10.99
N TYR A 194 -7.44 17.33 -11.39
CA TYR A 194 -8.03 17.21 -12.73
C TYR A 194 -9.06 18.30 -13.03
N ARG A 195 -9.94 18.61 -12.07
CA ARG A 195 -10.94 19.67 -12.23
C ARG A 195 -10.28 21.04 -12.43
N THR A 196 -9.26 21.33 -11.63
CA THR A 196 -8.54 22.61 -11.69
C THR A 196 -7.79 22.75 -13.01
N GLN A 197 -7.15 21.69 -13.48
CA GLN A 197 -6.43 21.70 -14.76
C GLN A 197 -7.37 21.82 -15.97
N ALA A 198 -8.53 21.16 -15.93
CA ALA A 198 -9.53 21.34 -16.98
C ALA A 198 -10.06 22.78 -17.03
N ALA A 199 -10.30 23.39 -15.85
CA ALA A 199 -10.76 24.77 -15.76
C ALA A 199 -9.70 25.78 -16.23
N SER A 200 -8.43 25.57 -15.90
CA SER A 200 -7.33 26.43 -16.36
C SER A 200 -7.15 26.35 -17.88
N ALA A 201 -7.23 25.15 -18.45
CA ALA A 201 -7.18 24.93 -19.90
C ALA A 201 -8.35 25.62 -20.63
N ALA A 202 -9.57 25.49 -20.11
CA ALA A 202 -10.74 26.17 -20.69
C ALA A 202 -10.60 27.70 -20.64
N LYS A 203 -10.09 28.25 -19.53
CA LYS A 203 -9.84 29.69 -19.38
C LYS A 203 -8.77 30.17 -20.36
N ALA A 204 -7.70 29.40 -20.55
CA ALA A 204 -6.63 29.72 -21.51
C ALA A 204 -7.16 29.71 -22.96
N ALA A 205 -7.97 28.72 -23.34
CA ALA A 205 -8.59 28.65 -24.67
C ALA A 205 -9.54 29.84 -24.92
N ALA A 206 -10.36 30.21 -23.94
CA ALA A 206 -11.26 31.36 -24.05
C ALA A 206 -10.50 32.69 -24.15
N ALA A 207 -9.34 32.82 -23.48
CA ALA A 207 -8.49 34.01 -23.59
C ALA A 207 -7.84 34.09 -24.98
N ALA A 208 -7.31 32.98 -25.50
CA ALA A 208 -6.71 32.93 -26.83
C ALA A 208 -7.71 33.32 -27.93
N ALA A 209 -8.95 32.80 -27.88
CA ALA A 209 -10.00 33.12 -28.84
C ALA A 209 -10.39 34.61 -28.86
N LYS A 210 -10.28 35.31 -27.72
CA LYS A 210 -10.54 36.76 -27.63
C LYS A 210 -9.42 37.62 -28.21
N THR A 211 -8.19 37.11 -28.25
CA THR A 211 -7.04 37.82 -28.82
C THR A 211 -6.90 37.63 -30.33
N SER A 212 -7.71 36.77 -30.94
CA SER A 212 -7.69 36.46 -32.38
C SER A 212 -8.77 37.20 -33.19
N ASN A 213 -9.63 37.97 -32.52
CA ASN A 213 -10.64 38.86 -33.10
C ASN A 213 -10.24 40.32 -32.89
#